data_AF-B2AR87-F1
#
_entry.id   AF-B2AR87-F1
#
_cell.length_a   1.000
_cell.length_b   1.000
_cell.length_c   1.000
_cell.angle_alpha   90.00
_cell.angle_beta   90.00
_cell.angle_gamma   90.00
#
_symmetry.space_group_name_H-M   'P 1'
#
loop_
_entity.id
_entity.type
_entity.pdbx_description
1 polymer ?
#
loop_
_entity_poly.entity_id
_entity_poly.type
_entity_poly.pdbx_seq_one_letter_code
_entity_poly.pdbx_strand_id
1 'polypeptide(L)'
;MASRPQNIGIKAIEIYFPSQYVEQAELEKFDGVSTGKYTIGLGQTKMSFCDDREDIYSFSLTVVSNLLKKYNIDTNSIGRLEVGTETILDKSKSVKSVLMQLFGDNTNIEGVDTVNACYGGTNAVFNSVNWIESSAWDGRDAIVVAGDIALYAKGNARPTGGAGAVALLIGPDAPIVFEPGMRGSYMQHAYDFYKPDLTSEYPYVDGHYSINCYSEALDGAYRAYCKREAQLTKGVNGHANGNANGVTDDILKTPLDRFDYMAFHAPTCKLVQKSYARLLYHDYLADPEHKAFAEVPADIRDMDYKKSLTDKVVEKTFMTLTKKRFQERVNPAIQVATLCGNMYCASVWGGLASLIGHVDSANLQGKRIALFSYGSGLAASFFSFRINGSTETISKTLDIPQRLVARRTVPPETYDSMCDLRKKAHLQKDYVPTGEVSTIAPGTYYLEKVDDMFKRFYAVKE
;
A
#
# COMPACT_ATOMS: atom_id res chain seq x y z
N MET A 1 28.50 -24.91 -4.32
CA MET A 1 27.77 -23.62 -4.29
C MET A 1 26.40 -23.91 -3.74
N ALA A 2 25.92 -23.16 -2.74
CA ALA A 2 24.53 -23.25 -2.35
C ALA A 2 23.65 -22.92 -3.57
N SER A 3 22.56 -23.66 -3.78
CA SER A 3 21.60 -23.36 -4.84
C SER A 3 21.03 -21.96 -4.62
N ARG A 4 20.96 -21.15 -5.67
CA ARG A 4 20.34 -19.81 -5.58
C ARG A 4 18.89 -19.94 -5.11
N PRO A 5 18.43 -19.08 -4.17
CA PRO A 5 17.04 -19.09 -3.73
C PRO A 5 16.11 -18.95 -4.93
N GLN A 6 15.04 -19.76 -4.95
CA GLN A 6 14.01 -19.73 -5.98
C GLN A 6 12.71 -19.25 -5.36
N ASN A 7 11.80 -18.78 -6.21
CA ASN A 7 10.45 -18.38 -5.81
C ASN A 7 10.44 -17.37 -4.63
N ILE A 8 11.36 -16.40 -4.68
CA ILE A 8 11.48 -15.37 -3.64
C ILE A 8 10.21 -14.52 -3.66
N GLY A 9 9.58 -14.39 -2.50
CA GLY A 9 8.26 -13.81 -2.43
C GLY A 9 7.73 -13.68 -1.01
N ILE A 10 6.45 -13.34 -0.92
CA ILE A 10 5.75 -13.12 0.34
C ILE A 10 5.20 -14.47 0.84
N LYS A 11 5.68 -14.89 2.01
CA LYS A 11 5.30 -16.13 2.72
C LYS A 11 4.13 -15.92 3.68
N ALA A 12 4.06 -14.74 4.29
CA ALA A 12 3.01 -14.37 5.23
C ALA A 12 2.72 -12.86 5.18
N ILE A 13 1.47 -12.49 5.46
CA ILE A 13 1.01 -11.11 5.55
C ILE A 13 0.26 -10.94 6.87
N GLU A 14 0.56 -9.88 7.60
CA GLU A 14 -0.28 -9.40 8.70
C GLU A 14 -0.61 -7.92 8.47
N ILE A 15 -1.80 -7.50 8.88
CA ILE A 15 -2.23 -6.11 8.81
C ILE A 15 -2.75 -5.67 10.17
N TYR A 16 -2.46 -4.43 10.54
CA TYR A 16 -3.04 -3.73 11.66
C TYR A 16 -3.74 -2.46 11.18
N PHE A 17 -4.93 -2.21 11.69
CA PHE A 17 -5.63 -0.94 11.58
C PHE A 17 -6.37 -0.70 12.90
N PRO A 18 -6.51 0.55 13.35
CA PRO A 18 -7.20 0.86 14.60
C PRO A 18 -8.60 0.25 14.68
N SER A 19 -9.00 -0.11 15.90
CA SER A 19 -10.29 -0.73 16.25
C SER A 19 -11.49 0.20 16.08
N GLN A 20 -11.29 1.44 15.65
CA GLN A 20 -12.33 2.45 15.49
C GLN A 20 -12.25 3.18 14.15
N TYR A 21 -13.38 3.76 13.74
CA TYR A 21 -13.49 4.54 12.52
C TYR A 21 -14.62 5.57 12.59
N VAL A 22 -14.55 6.57 11.72
CA VAL A 22 -15.65 7.51 11.42
C VAL A 22 -16.26 7.18 10.06
N GLU A 23 -17.59 7.18 9.97
CA GLU A 23 -18.31 7.00 8.70
C GLU A 23 -18.16 8.26 7.83
N GLN A 24 -17.80 8.09 6.56
CA GLN A 24 -17.61 9.22 5.65
C GLN A 24 -18.92 9.96 5.38
N ALA A 25 -20.06 9.26 5.36
CA ALA A 25 -21.37 9.89 5.19
C ALA A 25 -21.75 10.79 6.38
N GLU A 26 -21.33 10.45 7.60
CA GLU A 26 -21.53 11.32 8.77
C GLU A 26 -20.54 12.48 8.75
N LEU A 27 -19.31 12.25 8.29
CA LEU A 27 -18.32 13.30 8.09
C LEU A 27 -18.75 14.32 7.02
N GLU A 28 -19.46 13.89 5.96
CA GLU A 28 -20.05 14.79 4.96
C GLU A 28 -21.03 15.79 5.60
N LYS A 29 -21.90 15.30 6.51
CA LYS A 29 -22.86 16.13 7.23
C LYS A 29 -22.16 17.08 8.19
N PHE A 30 -21.20 16.56 8.96
CA PHE A 30 -20.43 17.33 9.94
C PHE A 30 -19.63 18.47 9.29
N ASP A 31 -19.01 18.21 8.13
CA ASP A 31 -18.25 19.21 7.38
C ASP A 31 -19.13 20.17 6.56
N GLY A 32 -20.45 19.96 6.52
CA GLY A 32 -21.39 20.78 5.75
C GLY A 32 -21.21 20.69 4.24
N VAL A 33 -20.78 19.53 3.73
CA VAL A 33 -20.56 19.30 2.29
C VAL A 33 -21.73 18.52 1.67
N SER A 34 -21.81 18.52 0.33
CA SER A 34 -22.87 17.80 -0.38
C SER A 34 -22.76 16.29 -0.19
N THR A 35 -23.90 15.62 -0.04
CA THR A 35 -24.00 14.15 -0.04
C THR A 35 -23.26 13.54 -1.22
N GLY A 36 -22.44 12.53 -0.96
CA GLY A 36 -21.66 11.85 -2.00
C GLY A 36 -20.29 12.47 -2.27
N LYS A 37 -19.93 13.63 -1.69
CA LYS A 37 -18.61 14.24 -1.92
C LYS A 37 -17.48 13.31 -1.53
N TYR A 38 -17.59 12.61 -0.41
CA TYR A 38 -16.59 11.67 0.11
C TYR A 38 -16.91 10.24 -0.34
N THR A 39 -18.16 9.82 -0.18
CA THR A 39 -18.59 8.44 -0.48
C THR A 39 -18.56 8.08 -1.96
N ILE A 40 -18.86 9.03 -2.86
CA ILE A 40 -18.83 8.81 -4.31
C ILE A 40 -17.62 9.52 -4.95
N GLY A 41 -17.39 10.78 -4.56
CA GLY A 41 -16.33 11.62 -5.11
C GLY A 41 -14.93 11.11 -4.79
N LEU A 42 -14.70 10.66 -3.56
CA LEU A 42 -13.45 10.00 -3.14
C LEU A 42 -13.57 8.48 -3.19
N GLY A 43 -14.78 7.93 -3.13
CA GLY A 43 -15.01 6.48 -3.04
C GLY A 43 -14.66 5.90 -1.67
N GLN A 44 -14.70 6.73 -0.62
CA GLN A 44 -14.36 6.33 0.75
C GLN A 44 -15.63 6.09 1.55
N THR A 45 -15.68 4.99 2.30
CA THR A 45 -16.83 4.65 3.13
C THR A 45 -16.55 4.94 4.60
N LYS A 46 -15.38 4.56 5.10
CA LYS A 46 -14.96 4.71 6.50
C LYS A 46 -13.51 5.14 6.57
N MET A 47 -13.14 5.85 7.64
CA MET A 47 -11.77 6.28 7.90
C MET A 47 -11.34 5.83 9.29
N SER A 48 -10.31 4.99 9.37
CA SER A 48 -9.68 4.59 10.63
C SER A 48 -8.72 5.66 11.10
N PHE A 49 -8.62 5.80 12.41
CA PHE A 49 -7.76 6.77 13.08
C PHE A 49 -7.45 6.30 14.49
N CYS A 50 -6.46 6.92 15.11
CA CYS A 50 -6.06 6.68 16.49
C CYS A 50 -5.92 8.02 17.24
N ASP A 51 -5.87 7.94 18.56
CA ASP A 51 -5.67 9.08 19.46
C ASP A 51 -4.19 9.17 19.91
N ASP A 52 -3.95 9.72 21.10
CA ASP A 52 -2.62 9.87 21.71
C ASP A 52 -2.04 8.55 22.28
N ARG A 53 -2.82 7.45 22.28
CA ARG A 53 -2.38 6.12 22.76
C ARG A 53 -1.66 5.30 21.70
N GLU A 54 -1.78 5.65 20.43
CA GLU A 54 -1.13 4.88 19.37
C GLU A 54 -0.27 5.76 18.46
N ASP A 55 0.87 5.19 18.07
CA ASP A 55 1.85 5.85 17.22
C ASP A 55 2.50 4.83 16.26
N ILE A 56 3.43 5.29 15.42
CA ILE A 56 4.07 4.40 14.44
C ILE A 56 4.84 3.26 15.10
N TYR A 57 5.40 3.45 16.31
CA TYR A 57 6.10 2.39 17.03
C TYR A 57 5.08 1.36 17.53
N SER A 58 3.97 1.79 18.13
CA SER A 58 2.93 0.89 18.64
C SER A 58 2.24 0.11 17.50
N PHE A 59 1.99 0.75 16.36
CA PHE A 59 1.48 0.09 15.16
C PHE A 59 2.46 -0.98 14.65
N SER A 60 3.74 -0.63 14.55
CA SER A 60 4.78 -1.54 14.06
C SER A 60 4.99 -2.72 15.01
N LEU A 61 5.05 -2.45 16.32
CA LEU A 61 5.14 -3.50 17.35
C LEU A 61 3.95 -4.45 17.29
N THR A 62 2.74 -3.92 17.13
CA THR A 62 1.50 -4.71 17.03
C THR A 62 1.52 -5.62 15.81
N VAL A 63 1.78 -5.07 14.62
CA VAL A 63 1.71 -5.86 13.39
C VAL A 63 2.81 -6.93 13.31
N VAL A 64 4.02 -6.63 13.81
CA VAL A 64 5.12 -7.61 13.86
C VAL A 64 4.88 -8.67 14.93
N SER A 65 4.44 -8.30 16.13
CA SER A 65 4.11 -9.25 17.19
C SER A 65 2.99 -10.20 16.75
N ASN A 66 1.97 -9.67 16.06
CA ASN A 66 0.89 -10.49 15.50
C ASN A 66 1.39 -11.41 14.39
N LEU A 67 2.23 -10.93 13.47
CA LEU A 67 2.83 -11.76 12.43
C LEU A 67 3.61 -12.94 13.04
N LEU A 68 4.50 -12.65 14.00
CA LEU A 68 5.31 -13.67 14.67
C LEU A 68 4.45 -14.72 15.36
N LYS A 69 3.44 -14.30 16.12
CA LYS A 69 2.57 -15.21 16.89
C LYS A 69 1.65 -16.04 15.99
N LYS A 70 0.94 -15.40 15.06
CA LYS A 70 -0.09 -16.06 14.24
C LYS A 70 0.47 -17.06 13.24
N TYR A 71 1.68 -16.81 12.76
CA TYR A 71 2.38 -17.71 11.84
C TYR A 71 3.43 -18.59 12.54
N ASN A 72 3.54 -18.51 13.88
CA ASN A 72 4.50 -19.24 14.70
C ASN A 72 5.94 -19.13 14.16
N ILE A 73 6.38 -17.90 13.90
CA ILE A 73 7.70 -17.60 13.34
C ILE A 73 8.72 -17.51 14.47
N ASP A 74 9.77 -18.33 14.41
CA ASP A 74 10.93 -18.21 15.29
C ASP A 74 11.69 -16.91 14.99
N THR A 75 11.89 -16.07 15.99
CA THR A 75 12.61 -14.80 15.84
C THR A 75 14.06 -15.01 15.38
N ASN A 76 14.67 -16.16 15.66
CA ASN A 76 16.02 -16.51 15.17
C ASN A 76 16.06 -16.83 13.67
N SER A 77 14.91 -17.11 13.06
CA SER A 77 14.79 -17.37 11.62
C SER A 77 14.76 -16.09 10.76
N ILE A 78 14.86 -14.92 11.38
CA ILE A 78 14.84 -13.61 10.71
C ILE A 78 16.25 -13.02 10.63
N GLY A 79 16.70 -12.71 9.42
CA GLY A 79 18.02 -12.12 9.14
C GLY A 79 17.98 -10.68 8.68
N ARG A 80 16.80 -10.19 8.27
CA ARG A 80 16.58 -8.79 7.90
C ARG A 80 15.23 -8.29 8.41
N LEU A 81 15.20 -7.05 8.91
CA LEU A 81 14.01 -6.33 9.31
C LEU A 81 14.12 -4.88 8.83
N GLU A 82 13.20 -4.44 7.98
CA GLU A 82 13.23 -3.09 7.42
C GLU A 82 11.86 -2.42 7.48
N VAL A 83 11.82 -1.11 7.78
CA VAL A 83 10.59 -0.35 7.96
C VAL A 83 10.47 0.75 6.91
N GLY A 84 9.34 0.81 6.22
CA GLY A 84 8.93 1.92 5.38
C GLY A 84 7.85 2.75 6.07
N THR A 85 8.15 4.01 6.37
CA THR A 85 7.19 4.94 6.97
C THR A 85 7.49 6.38 6.57
N GLU A 86 6.49 7.24 6.57
CA GLU A 86 6.64 8.71 6.52
C GLU A 86 6.09 9.39 7.79
N THR A 87 5.81 8.61 8.82
CA THR A 87 5.38 9.05 10.15
C THR A 87 6.60 9.10 11.07
N ILE A 88 7.24 10.26 11.16
CA ILE A 88 8.54 10.42 11.84
C ILE A 88 8.32 10.92 13.27
N LEU A 89 8.74 10.12 14.27
CA LEU A 89 8.75 10.52 15.68
C LEU A 89 10.15 10.93 16.19
N ASP A 90 11.20 10.40 15.55
CA ASP A 90 12.59 10.70 15.86
C ASP A 90 13.36 10.87 14.53
N LYS A 91 14.27 11.85 14.49
CA LYS A 91 15.00 12.22 13.27
C LYS A 91 16.25 11.35 13.03
N SER A 92 16.61 10.51 13.99
CA SER A 92 17.80 9.66 13.94
C SER A 92 17.50 8.22 14.35
N LYS A 93 16.75 8.01 15.43
CA LYS A 93 16.39 6.67 15.89
C LYS A 93 15.30 6.08 15.00
N SER A 94 15.60 4.93 14.41
CA SER A 94 14.67 4.20 13.53
C SER A 94 13.56 3.47 14.31
N VAL A 95 12.38 3.34 13.69
CA VAL A 95 11.32 2.40 14.08
C VAL A 95 11.87 0.99 14.16
N LYS A 96 12.72 0.58 13.21
CA LYS A 96 13.41 -0.72 13.22
C LYS A 96 14.10 -1.00 14.55
N SER A 97 14.80 -0.01 15.12
CA SER A 97 15.50 -0.19 16.39
C SER A 97 14.56 -0.37 17.59
N VAL A 98 13.33 0.12 17.51
CA VAL A 98 12.28 -0.16 18.51
C VAL A 98 11.79 -1.59 18.38
N LEU A 99 11.56 -2.06 17.14
CA LEU A 99 11.11 -3.42 16.87
C LEU A 99 12.07 -4.50 17.36
N MET A 100 13.37 -4.20 17.48
CA MET A 100 14.36 -5.16 18.00
C MET A 100 14.01 -5.70 19.39
N GLN A 101 13.17 -5.00 20.19
CA GLN A 101 12.67 -5.51 21.46
C GLN A 101 11.86 -6.82 21.34
N LEU A 102 11.34 -7.14 20.14
CA LEU A 102 10.59 -8.36 19.86
C LEU A 102 11.49 -9.57 19.52
N PHE A 103 12.80 -9.36 19.32
CA PHE A 103 13.70 -10.39 18.78
C PHE A 103 14.63 -11.01 19.82
N GLY A 104 14.51 -10.62 21.10
CA GLY A 104 15.29 -11.17 22.20
C GLY A 104 16.79 -11.08 21.92
N ASP A 105 17.48 -12.22 21.98
CA ASP A 105 18.93 -12.31 21.77
C ASP A 105 19.34 -12.28 20.28
N ASN A 106 18.40 -12.41 19.33
CA ASN A 106 18.71 -12.29 17.90
C ASN A 106 18.96 -10.81 17.53
N THR A 107 20.21 -10.39 17.69
CA THR A 107 20.66 -9.02 17.41
C THR A 107 21.29 -8.85 16.04
N ASN A 108 21.65 -9.96 15.36
CA ASN A 108 22.24 -9.95 14.02
C ASN A 108 21.14 -9.91 12.95
N ILE A 109 20.46 -8.76 12.82
CA ILE A 109 19.37 -8.53 11.86
C ILE A 109 19.65 -7.25 11.08
N GLU A 110 19.89 -7.37 9.78
CA GLU A 110 20.10 -6.24 8.87
C GLU A 110 18.83 -5.39 8.67
N GLY A 111 18.98 -4.20 8.09
CA GLY A 111 17.87 -3.29 7.76
C GLY A 111 17.68 -2.17 8.79
N VAL A 112 17.05 -1.08 8.33
CA VAL A 112 16.75 0.15 9.09
C VAL A 112 15.42 0.73 8.59
N ASP A 113 15.20 2.03 8.74
CA ASP A 113 14.05 2.70 8.13
C ASP A 113 14.41 3.25 6.75
N THR A 114 13.46 3.24 5.82
CA THR A 114 13.57 3.86 4.50
C THR A 114 12.37 4.77 4.25
N VAL A 115 12.63 6.00 3.79
CA VAL A 115 11.62 7.05 3.72
C VAL A 115 11.60 7.71 2.34
N ASN A 116 10.45 7.69 1.69
CA ASN A 116 10.05 8.63 0.63
C ASN A 116 8.52 8.61 0.53
N ALA A 117 7.83 9.45 1.32
CA ALA A 117 6.37 9.48 1.39
C ALA A 117 5.79 8.05 1.46
N CYS A 118 4.69 7.79 0.75
CA CYS A 118 4.02 6.49 0.70
C CYS A 118 4.80 5.37 -0.03
N TYR A 119 6.00 5.64 -0.56
CA TYR A 119 6.82 4.66 -1.30
C TYR A 119 7.74 3.83 -0.38
N GLY A 120 7.97 4.27 0.86
CA GLY A 120 8.95 3.66 1.77
C GLY A 120 8.80 2.15 1.92
N GLY A 121 7.56 1.67 2.12
CA GLY A 121 7.27 0.24 2.26
C GLY A 121 7.70 -0.59 1.05
N THR A 122 7.49 -0.07 -0.16
CA THR A 122 7.91 -0.74 -1.40
C THR A 122 9.43 -0.75 -1.57
N ASN A 123 10.11 0.31 -1.16
CA ASN A 123 11.57 0.32 -1.15
C ASN A 123 12.13 -0.76 -0.20
N ALA A 124 11.55 -0.89 1.01
CA ALA A 124 11.93 -1.92 1.97
C ALA A 124 11.71 -3.35 1.43
N VAL A 125 10.61 -3.57 0.69
CA VAL A 125 10.38 -4.83 -0.02
C VAL A 125 11.46 -5.09 -1.06
N PHE A 126 11.80 -4.12 -1.90
CA PHE A 126 12.84 -4.30 -2.90
C PHE A 126 14.21 -4.55 -2.27
N ASN A 127 14.57 -3.83 -1.21
CA ASN A 127 15.80 -4.05 -0.47
C ASN A 127 15.86 -5.47 0.10
N SER A 128 14.74 -5.97 0.62
CA SER A 128 14.66 -7.33 1.18
C SER A 128 14.77 -8.42 0.12
N VAL A 129 14.10 -8.27 -1.02
CA VAL A 129 14.24 -9.20 -2.16
C VAL A 129 15.68 -9.19 -2.68
N ASN A 130 16.26 -8.00 -2.86
CA ASN A 130 17.64 -7.87 -3.33
C ASN A 130 18.64 -8.48 -2.34
N TRP A 131 18.40 -8.34 -1.02
CA TRP A 131 19.22 -8.95 0.03
C TRP A 131 19.19 -10.48 -0.06
N ILE A 132 18.00 -11.10 -0.21
CA ILE A 132 17.86 -12.56 -0.39
C ILE A 132 18.57 -13.05 -1.66
N GLU A 133 18.54 -12.26 -2.74
CA GLU A 133 19.22 -12.59 -4.01
C GLU A 133 20.75 -12.38 -3.96
N SER A 134 21.26 -11.72 -2.91
CA SER A 134 22.66 -11.30 -2.82
C SER A 134 23.57 -12.36 -2.20
N SER A 135 24.89 -12.13 -2.28
CA SER A 135 25.87 -12.93 -1.55
C SER A 135 25.87 -12.70 -0.04
N ALA A 136 25.14 -11.69 0.46
CA ALA A 136 25.00 -11.41 1.88
C ALA A 136 23.85 -12.19 2.54
N TRP A 137 23.01 -12.89 1.75
CA TRP A 137 21.95 -13.71 2.29
C TRP A 137 22.52 -14.87 3.11
N ASP A 138 22.00 -15.03 4.32
CA ASP A 138 22.45 -16.02 5.30
C ASP A 138 21.48 -17.20 5.47
N GLY A 139 20.50 -17.32 4.57
CA GLY A 139 19.49 -18.38 4.59
C GLY A 139 18.22 -18.04 5.38
N ARG A 140 18.19 -16.91 6.11
CA ARG A 140 17.04 -16.50 6.92
C ARG A 140 16.02 -15.68 6.13
N ASP A 141 14.79 -15.61 6.63
CA ASP A 141 13.74 -14.79 6.03
C ASP A 141 13.93 -13.30 6.40
N ALA A 142 13.29 -12.42 5.63
CA ALA A 142 13.20 -10.99 5.91
C ALA A 142 11.79 -10.61 6.38
N ILE A 143 11.69 -9.65 7.30
CA ILE A 143 10.43 -8.98 7.62
C ILE A 143 10.47 -7.55 7.08
N VAL A 144 9.43 -7.16 6.37
CA VAL A 144 9.21 -5.76 5.97
C VAL A 144 7.99 -5.24 6.70
N VAL A 145 8.11 -4.06 7.29
CA VAL A 145 6.98 -3.33 7.88
C VAL A 145 6.73 -2.08 7.07
N ALA A 146 5.48 -1.85 6.67
CA ALA A 146 5.04 -0.59 6.10
C ALA A 146 3.93 -0.06 6.99
N GLY A 147 4.00 1.18 7.47
CA GLY A 147 2.99 1.68 8.41
C GLY A 147 3.03 3.19 8.55
N ASP A 148 1.85 3.76 8.81
CA ASP A 148 1.70 5.21 8.90
C ASP A 148 0.40 5.63 9.59
N ILE A 149 0.41 6.88 10.05
CA ILE A 149 -0.77 7.62 10.50
C ILE A 149 -0.95 8.82 9.57
N ALA A 150 -1.89 8.72 8.64
CA ALA A 150 -2.16 9.75 7.64
C ALA A 150 -3.14 10.78 8.17
N LEU A 151 -2.60 11.94 8.56
CA LEU A 151 -3.33 13.02 9.19
C LEU A 151 -3.23 14.32 8.38
N TYR A 152 -4.35 15.03 8.25
CA TYR A 152 -4.43 16.31 7.56
C TYR A 152 -5.16 17.36 8.41
N ALA A 153 -4.79 18.63 8.21
CA ALA A 153 -5.48 19.76 8.82
C ALA A 153 -6.96 19.82 8.37
N LYS A 154 -7.80 20.57 9.11
CA LYS A 154 -9.20 20.84 8.73
C LYS A 154 -9.25 21.34 7.28
N GLY A 155 -10.08 20.69 6.45
CA GLY A 155 -10.22 21.02 5.03
C GLY A 155 -10.42 19.78 4.16
N ASN A 156 -10.39 19.97 2.83
CA ASN A 156 -10.77 18.95 1.85
C ASN A 156 -9.90 17.68 1.83
N ALA A 157 -8.69 17.72 2.42
CA ALA A 157 -7.79 16.56 2.50
C ALA A 157 -8.01 15.71 3.76
N ARG A 158 -8.66 16.24 4.80
CA ARG A 158 -8.95 15.48 6.03
C ARG A 158 -9.70 14.17 5.79
N PRO A 159 -10.72 14.10 4.93
CA PRO A 159 -11.44 12.85 4.64
C PRO A 159 -10.60 11.80 3.89
N THR A 160 -9.40 12.15 3.40
CA THR A 160 -8.48 11.21 2.75
C THR A 160 -7.41 10.66 3.69
N GLY A 161 -7.52 10.93 4.99
CA GLY A 161 -6.68 10.33 6.02
C GLY A 161 -6.92 8.83 6.19
N GLY A 162 -6.28 8.27 7.20
CA GLY A 162 -6.34 6.85 7.53
C GLY A 162 -5.18 6.45 8.43
N ALA A 163 -5.18 5.23 8.94
CA ALA A 163 -4.12 4.76 9.79
C ALA A 163 -4.02 3.22 9.72
N GLY A 164 -2.79 2.71 9.66
CA GLY A 164 -2.55 1.27 9.72
C GLY A 164 -1.11 0.89 9.40
N ALA A 165 -0.81 -0.39 9.54
CA ALA A 165 0.47 -0.98 9.22
C ALA A 165 0.30 -2.40 8.64
N VAL A 166 1.25 -2.82 7.81
CA VAL A 166 1.34 -4.16 7.22
C VAL A 166 2.73 -4.71 7.50
N ALA A 167 2.81 -5.97 7.90
CA ALA A 167 4.05 -6.72 7.98
C ALA A 167 4.04 -7.87 6.96
N LEU A 168 5.15 -8.03 6.25
CA LEU A 168 5.35 -9.05 5.23
C LEU A 168 6.54 -9.92 5.64
N LEU A 169 6.34 -11.24 5.66
CA LEU A 169 7.46 -12.19 5.71
C LEU A 169 7.89 -12.50 4.27
N ILE A 170 9.14 -12.26 3.94
CA ILE A 170 9.72 -12.44 2.61
C ILE A 170 10.82 -13.48 2.66
N GLY A 171 10.78 -14.46 1.76
CA GLY A 171 11.76 -15.54 1.70
C GLY A 171 11.61 -16.39 0.42
N PRO A 172 12.45 -17.42 0.27
CA PRO A 172 12.32 -18.39 -0.82
C PRO A 172 11.05 -19.25 -0.67
N ASP A 173 10.67 -19.93 -1.76
CA ASP A 173 9.56 -20.88 -1.82
C ASP A 173 8.21 -20.30 -1.36
N ALA A 174 8.00 -19.03 -1.69
CA ALA A 174 6.79 -18.31 -1.31
C ALA A 174 5.58 -18.66 -2.21
N PRO A 175 4.35 -18.61 -1.68
CA PRO A 175 3.14 -18.72 -2.49
C PRO A 175 2.89 -17.50 -3.38
N ILE A 176 3.39 -16.31 -2.99
CA ILE A 176 3.25 -15.05 -3.74
C ILE A 176 4.65 -14.60 -4.19
N VAL A 177 5.04 -14.99 -5.41
CA VAL A 177 6.41 -14.87 -5.92
C VAL A 177 6.59 -13.57 -6.71
N PHE A 178 7.64 -12.80 -6.43
CA PHE A 178 7.99 -11.65 -7.27
C PHE A 178 8.47 -12.14 -8.64
N GLU A 179 8.00 -11.53 -9.73
CA GLU A 179 8.52 -11.86 -11.05
C GLU A 179 9.91 -11.20 -11.25
N PRO A 180 11.01 -11.98 -11.34
CA PRO A 180 12.35 -11.41 -11.33
C PRO A 180 12.57 -10.46 -12.51
N GLY A 181 13.07 -9.27 -12.19
CA GLY A 181 13.32 -8.23 -13.19
C GLY A 181 12.07 -7.55 -13.76
N MET A 182 10.83 -7.97 -13.44
CA MET A 182 9.58 -7.36 -13.91
C MET A 182 9.20 -6.15 -13.05
N ARG A 183 10.01 -5.09 -13.14
CA ARG A 183 9.86 -3.84 -12.39
C ARG A 183 10.13 -2.65 -13.30
N GLY A 184 9.25 -1.65 -13.28
CA GLY A 184 9.41 -0.37 -13.94
C GLY A 184 9.29 0.76 -12.92
N SER A 185 10.32 1.60 -12.81
CA SER A 185 10.35 2.69 -11.82
C SER A 185 10.35 4.05 -12.49
N TYR A 186 9.81 5.04 -11.79
CA TYR A 186 9.79 6.44 -12.19
C TYR A 186 10.03 7.31 -10.95
N MET A 187 11.02 8.19 -11.02
CA MET A 187 11.36 9.12 -9.95
C MET A 187 11.61 10.49 -10.56
N GLN A 188 11.15 11.54 -9.89
CA GLN A 188 11.33 12.91 -10.34
C GLN A 188 11.33 13.84 -9.12
N HIS A 189 12.02 14.98 -9.19
CA HIS A 189 11.83 16.05 -8.21
C HIS A 189 10.47 16.74 -8.39
N ALA A 190 9.65 16.76 -7.35
CA ALA A 190 8.35 17.42 -7.30
C ALA A 190 8.02 17.94 -5.88
N TYR A 191 7.19 18.99 -5.81
CA TYR A 191 6.62 19.52 -4.57
C TYR A 191 5.09 19.36 -4.54
N ASP A 192 4.63 18.14 -4.84
CA ASP A 192 3.20 17.83 -4.88
C ASP A 192 2.60 17.56 -3.48
N PHE A 193 3.37 16.87 -2.63
CA PHE A 193 3.09 16.68 -1.21
C PHE A 193 4.41 16.51 -0.45
N TYR A 194 4.59 17.22 0.65
CA TYR A 194 5.81 17.20 1.45
C TYR A 194 5.59 17.71 2.88
N LYS A 195 6.46 17.33 3.81
CA LYS A 195 6.41 17.69 5.24
C LYS A 195 7.67 18.44 5.67
N PRO A 196 7.83 19.73 5.30
CA PRO A 196 9.00 20.53 5.63
C PRO A 196 8.97 21.08 7.06
N ASP A 197 7.77 21.27 7.63
CA ASP A 197 7.58 21.75 9.00
C ASP A 197 7.68 20.57 9.98
N LEU A 198 8.83 20.45 10.63
CA LEU A 198 9.11 19.38 11.59
C LEU A 198 8.39 19.56 12.94
N THR A 199 7.61 20.63 13.10
CA THR A 199 6.80 20.90 14.31
C THR A 199 5.33 20.50 14.15
N SER A 200 4.95 20.06 12.95
CA SER A 200 3.58 19.70 12.59
C SER A 200 3.55 18.32 11.93
N GLU A 201 2.56 17.51 12.28
CA GLU A 201 2.30 16.25 11.56
C GLU A 201 1.66 16.48 10.18
N TYR A 202 1.07 17.67 9.97
CA TYR A 202 0.33 17.96 8.76
C TYR A 202 1.26 18.26 7.57
N PRO A 203 0.98 17.68 6.41
CA PRO A 203 1.73 17.94 5.19
C PRO A 203 1.29 19.24 4.51
N TYR A 204 2.17 19.79 3.69
CA TYR A 204 1.82 20.70 2.61
C TYR A 204 1.40 19.85 1.41
N VAL A 205 0.27 20.18 0.81
CA VAL A 205 -0.29 19.42 -0.32
C VAL A 205 -0.86 20.36 -1.37
N ASP A 206 -0.40 20.19 -2.61
CA ASP A 206 -1.09 20.69 -3.79
C ASP A 206 -1.96 19.55 -4.34
N GLY A 207 -3.25 19.59 -4.01
CA GLY A 207 -4.18 18.51 -4.35
C GLY A 207 -4.36 18.28 -5.85
N HIS A 208 -4.25 19.33 -6.67
CA HIS A 208 -4.35 19.19 -8.13
C HIS A 208 -3.04 18.68 -8.71
N TYR A 209 -1.91 19.23 -8.26
CA TYR A 209 -0.61 18.82 -8.74
C TYR A 209 -0.26 17.38 -8.35
N SER A 210 -0.62 16.93 -7.14
CA SER A 210 -0.43 15.54 -6.70
C SER A 210 -1.16 14.51 -7.54
N ILE A 211 -2.37 14.80 -8.03
CA ILE A 211 -3.09 13.93 -8.96
C ILE A 211 -2.35 13.83 -10.31
N ASN A 212 -1.79 14.95 -10.80
CA ASN A 212 -0.99 14.96 -12.02
C ASN A 212 0.29 14.15 -11.84
N CYS A 213 1.05 14.39 -10.77
CA CYS A 213 2.26 13.66 -10.44
C CYS A 213 2.02 12.15 -10.31
N TYR A 214 0.95 11.74 -9.61
CA TYR A 214 0.55 10.33 -9.52
C TYR A 214 0.30 9.72 -10.91
N SER A 215 -0.46 10.41 -11.76
CA SER A 215 -0.80 9.93 -13.11
C SER A 215 0.43 9.86 -14.03
N GLU A 216 1.30 10.87 -13.98
CA GLU A 216 2.56 10.88 -14.73
C GLU A 216 3.50 9.75 -14.28
N ALA A 217 3.56 9.49 -12.97
CA ALA A 217 4.36 8.42 -12.41
C ALA A 217 3.82 7.04 -12.77
N LEU A 218 2.49 6.86 -12.81
CA LEU A 218 1.84 5.65 -13.32
C LEU A 218 2.22 5.40 -14.78
N ASP A 219 2.07 6.42 -15.61
CA ASP A 219 2.40 6.37 -17.04
C ASP A 219 3.88 6.03 -17.27
N GLY A 220 4.79 6.66 -16.51
CA GLY A 220 6.22 6.41 -16.56
C GLY A 220 6.60 4.99 -16.12
N ALA A 221 6.12 4.57 -14.95
CA ALA A 221 6.42 3.27 -14.36
C ALA A 221 5.84 2.12 -15.20
N TYR A 222 4.62 2.25 -15.73
CA TYR A 222 3.99 1.25 -16.59
C TYR A 222 4.76 1.08 -17.91
N ARG A 223 5.15 2.18 -18.57
CA ARG A 223 5.98 2.13 -19.79
C ARG A 223 7.34 1.47 -19.52
N ALA A 224 7.97 1.79 -18.39
CA ALA A 224 9.22 1.16 -17.98
C ALA A 224 9.04 -0.35 -17.74
N TYR A 225 7.95 -0.77 -17.11
CA TYR A 225 7.60 -2.18 -16.92
C TYR A 225 7.40 -2.88 -18.27
N CYS A 226 6.61 -2.32 -19.19
CA CYS A 226 6.39 -2.89 -20.52
C CYS A 226 7.69 -3.03 -21.32
N LYS A 227 8.56 -2.01 -21.27
CA LYS A 227 9.88 -2.05 -21.90
C LYS A 227 10.74 -3.18 -21.32
N ARG A 228 10.70 -3.35 -20.01
CA ARG A 228 11.46 -4.38 -19.31
C ARG A 228 10.96 -5.79 -19.63
N GLU A 229 9.64 -5.98 -19.66
CA GLU A 229 9.01 -7.24 -20.11
C GLU A 229 9.48 -7.60 -21.53
N ALA A 230 9.42 -6.66 -22.48
CA ALA A 230 9.86 -6.88 -23.85
C ALA A 230 11.34 -7.27 -23.96
N GLN A 231 12.21 -6.71 -23.10
CA GLN A 231 13.64 -7.07 -23.06
C GLN A 231 13.85 -8.48 -22.54
N LEU A 232 13.17 -8.85 -21.45
CA LEU A 232 13.31 -10.17 -20.83
C LEU A 232 12.81 -11.28 -21.78
N THR A 233 11.69 -11.08 -22.46
CA THR A 233 11.16 -12.04 -23.45
C THR A 233 12.11 -12.24 -24.64
N LYS A 234 12.75 -11.17 -25.14
CA LYS A 234 13.76 -11.28 -26.20
C LYS A 234 15.01 -12.06 -25.76
N GLY A 235 15.41 -11.93 -24.50
CA GLY A 235 16.54 -12.67 -23.92
C GLY A 235 16.31 -14.18 -23.80
N VAL A 236 15.06 -14.59 -23.57
CA VAL A 236 14.67 -16.02 -23.48
C VAL A 236 14.65 -16.69 -24.87
N ASN A 237 14.23 -15.96 -25.91
CA ASN A 237 14.16 -16.48 -27.29
C ASN A 237 15.54 -16.63 -27.98
N GLY A 238 16.64 -16.28 -27.32
CA GLY A 238 18.00 -16.57 -27.80
C GLY A 238 18.40 -18.04 -27.67
N HIS A 239 17.68 -18.85 -26.86
CA HIS A 239 18.05 -20.24 -26.53
C HIS A 239 16.90 -21.26 -26.45
N ALA A 240 15.71 -21.00 -27.00
CA ALA A 240 14.71 -22.05 -27.16
C ALA A 240 13.72 -21.75 -28.30
N ASN A 241 13.50 -22.78 -29.14
CA ASN A 241 12.46 -22.83 -30.16
C ASN A 241 11.08 -22.59 -29.54
N GLY A 242 10.26 -21.86 -30.30
CA GLY A 242 8.94 -21.40 -29.88
C GLY A 242 8.03 -22.50 -29.37
N ASN A 243 7.49 -22.26 -28.18
CA ASN A 243 6.15 -22.69 -27.81
C ASN A 243 5.36 -21.44 -27.47
N ALA A 244 4.84 -20.78 -28.51
CA ALA A 244 3.67 -19.94 -28.38
C ALA A 244 2.50 -20.84 -27.99
N ASN A 245 2.38 -21.13 -26.69
CA ASN A 245 1.24 -21.87 -26.18
C ASN A 245 -0.01 -21.03 -26.44
N GLY A 246 -0.91 -21.60 -27.25
CA GLY A 246 -2.14 -21.03 -27.78
C GLY A 246 -2.81 -20.04 -26.85
N VAL A 247 -2.66 -18.75 -27.18
CA VAL A 247 -3.62 -17.74 -26.80
C VAL A 247 -4.76 -17.94 -27.79
N THR A 248 -5.92 -18.40 -27.30
CA THR A 248 -7.17 -18.13 -28.01
C THR A 248 -7.21 -16.61 -28.20
N ASP A 249 -7.03 -16.15 -29.44
CA ASP A 249 -7.12 -14.74 -29.83
C ASP A 249 -8.53 -14.24 -29.54
N ASP A 250 -8.80 -13.95 -28.27
CA ASP A 250 -9.88 -13.08 -27.89
C ASP A 250 -9.48 -11.70 -28.38
N ILE A 251 -10.01 -11.35 -29.55
CA ILE A 251 -9.76 -10.12 -30.29
C ILE A 251 -10.01 -8.83 -29.48
N LEU A 252 -10.54 -8.94 -28.26
CA LEU A 252 -10.80 -7.84 -27.33
C LEU A 252 -9.76 -7.71 -26.21
N LYS A 253 -8.78 -8.63 -26.11
CA LYS A 253 -7.73 -8.56 -25.09
C LYS A 253 -6.67 -7.50 -25.42
N THR A 254 -6.35 -6.67 -24.44
CA THR A 254 -5.30 -5.63 -24.52
C THR A 254 -4.10 -6.02 -23.63
N PRO A 255 -2.95 -5.33 -23.71
CA PRO A 255 -1.82 -5.59 -22.83
C PRO A 255 -2.15 -5.56 -21.32
N LEU A 256 -3.13 -4.75 -20.89
CA LEU A 256 -3.67 -4.73 -19.53
C LEU A 256 -4.24 -6.09 -19.09
N ASP A 257 -4.74 -6.90 -20.02
CA ASP A 257 -5.31 -8.22 -19.75
C ASP A 257 -4.28 -9.30 -19.40
N ARG A 258 -2.98 -8.99 -19.44
CA ARG A 258 -1.94 -9.86 -18.87
C ARG A 258 -1.97 -9.95 -17.34
N PHE A 259 -2.69 -9.02 -16.68
CA PHE A 259 -2.86 -9.01 -15.23
C PHE A 259 -4.27 -9.48 -14.88
N ASP A 260 -4.33 -10.52 -14.07
CA ASP A 260 -5.59 -11.05 -13.56
C ASP A 260 -6.15 -10.16 -12.45
N TYR A 261 -5.27 -9.59 -11.62
CA TYR A 261 -5.61 -8.66 -10.55
C TYR A 261 -4.61 -7.52 -10.46
N MET A 262 -5.03 -6.39 -9.89
CA MET A 262 -4.15 -5.25 -9.66
C MET A 262 -4.44 -4.58 -8.32
N ALA A 263 -3.39 -4.21 -7.59
CA ALA A 263 -3.46 -3.32 -6.44
C ALA A 263 -2.65 -2.05 -6.69
N PHE A 264 -3.10 -0.95 -6.10
CA PHE A 264 -2.51 0.37 -6.28
C PHE A 264 -2.31 1.00 -4.91
N HIS A 265 -1.34 1.90 -4.78
CA HIS A 265 -1.40 2.90 -3.73
C HIS A 265 -2.74 3.64 -3.83
N ALA A 266 -3.49 3.70 -2.73
CA ALA A 266 -4.86 4.18 -2.72
C ALA A 266 -5.04 5.36 -1.75
N PRO A 267 -4.65 6.59 -2.14
CA PRO A 267 -5.05 7.79 -1.39
C PRO A 267 -6.57 7.93 -1.33
N THR A 268 -7.24 7.58 -2.42
CA THR A 268 -8.70 7.49 -2.54
C THR A 268 -9.06 6.36 -3.50
N CYS A 269 -10.17 5.68 -3.29
CA CYS A 269 -10.63 4.63 -4.20
C CYS A 269 -11.01 5.19 -5.58
N LYS A 270 -11.47 6.44 -5.67
CA LYS A 270 -11.74 7.10 -6.95
C LYS A 270 -10.47 7.28 -7.77
N LEU A 271 -9.35 7.67 -7.16
CA LEU A 271 -8.08 7.80 -7.86
C LEU A 271 -7.65 6.45 -8.43
N VAL A 272 -7.75 5.35 -7.65
CA VAL A 272 -7.44 4.00 -8.13
C VAL A 272 -8.29 3.61 -9.35
N GLN A 273 -9.59 3.92 -9.33
CA GLN A 273 -10.48 3.67 -10.47
C GLN A 273 -10.03 4.42 -11.73
N LYS A 274 -9.62 5.68 -11.58
CA LYS A 274 -9.07 6.49 -12.68
C LYS A 274 -7.72 5.96 -13.16
N SER A 275 -6.86 5.52 -12.25
CA SER A 275 -5.55 4.95 -12.58
C SER A 275 -5.67 3.66 -13.39
N TYR A 276 -6.59 2.77 -13.02
CA TYR A 276 -6.83 1.56 -13.80
C TYR A 276 -7.35 1.89 -15.21
N ALA A 277 -8.26 2.86 -15.34
CA ALA A 277 -8.71 3.38 -16.63
C ALA A 277 -7.56 4.01 -17.45
N ARG A 278 -6.65 4.75 -16.79
CA ARG A 278 -5.48 5.38 -17.43
C ARG A 278 -4.56 4.35 -18.06
N LEU A 279 -4.38 3.17 -17.46
CA LEU A 279 -3.58 2.10 -18.06
C LEU A 279 -4.19 1.60 -19.38
N LEU A 280 -5.52 1.46 -19.45
CA LEU A 280 -6.19 1.10 -20.70
C LEU A 280 -6.04 2.21 -21.77
N TYR A 281 -6.00 3.49 -21.34
CA TYR A 281 -5.69 4.59 -22.25
C TYR A 281 -4.27 4.47 -22.84
N HIS A 282 -3.27 4.01 -22.08
CA HIS A 282 -1.94 3.74 -22.63
C HIS A 282 -1.93 2.60 -23.64
N ASP A 283 -2.69 1.54 -23.37
CA ASP A 283 -2.86 0.46 -24.33
C ASP A 283 -3.50 0.99 -25.63
N TYR A 284 -4.49 1.87 -25.54
CA TYR A 284 -5.09 2.55 -26.69
C TYR A 284 -4.09 3.44 -27.45
N LEU A 285 -3.28 4.23 -26.77
CA LEU A 285 -2.27 5.05 -27.44
C LEU A 285 -1.20 4.21 -28.16
N ALA A 286 -0.94 2.99 -27.68
CA ALA A 286 0.01 2.07 -28.30
C ALA A 286 -0.57 1.37 -29.54
N ASP A 287 -1.87 1.03 -29.53
CA ASP A 287 -2.57 0.40 -30.64
C ASP A 287 -4.02 0.93 -30.76
N PRO A 288 -4.21 2.13 -31.34
CA PRO A 288 -5.52 2.79 -31.35
C PRO A 288 -6.52 2.11 -32.28
N GLU A 289 -6.04 1.31 -33.25
CA GLU A 289 -6.87 0.57 -34.21
C GLU A 289 -7.32 -0.80 -33.65
N HIS A 290 -6.91 -1.16 -32.42
CA HIS A 290 -7.32 -2.39 -31.78
C HIS A 290 -8.84 -2.46 -31.61
N LYS A 291 -9.45 -3.62 -31.86
CA LYS A 291 -10.92 -3.78 -31.84
C LYS A 291 -11.57 -3.44 -30.51
N ALA A 292 -10.84 -3.57 -29.40
CA ALA A 292 -11.28 -3.15 -28.07
C ALA A 292 -11.58 -1.64 -27.95
N PHE A 293 -11.11 -0.83 -28.91
CA PHE A 293 -11.23 0.63 -28.91
C PHE A 293 -12.09 1.19 -30.05
N ALA A 294 -12.87 0.34 -30.73
CA ALA A 294 -13.70 0.76 -31.86
C ALA A 294 -14.72 1.88 -31.52
N GLU A 295 -15.11 2.00 -30.25
CA GLU A 295 -16.04 3.03 -29.76
C GLU A 295 -15.32 4.25 -29.14
N VAL A 296 -13.98 4.30 -29.16
CA VAL A 296 -13.21 5.42 -28.59
C VAL A 296 -13.25 6.61 -29.57
N PRO A 297 -13.64 7.82 -29.11
CA PRO A 297 -13.63 9.01 -29.94
C PRO A 297 -12.23 9.34 -30.52
N ALA A 298 -12.18 9.64 -31.82
CA ALA A 298 -10.91 9.88 -32.54
C ALA A 298 -10.14 11.10 -32.02
N ASP A 299 -10.84 12.12 -31.50
CA ASP A 299 -10.26 13.34 -30.92
C ASP A 299 -9.46 13.10 -29.64
N ILE A 300 -9.62 11.93 -29.01
CA ILE A 300 -8.83 11.53 -27.83
C ILE A 300 -7.42 11.05 -28.22
N ARG A 301 -7.21 10.60 -29.46
CA ARG A 301 -5.94 10.03 -29.94
C ARG A 301 -4.80 11.04 -29.87
N ASP A 302 -5.02 12.22 -30.42
CA ASP A 302 -3.98 13.24 -30.62
C ASP A 302 -4.01 14.31 -29.50
N MET A 303 -4.62 13.98 -28.36
CA MET A 303 -4.71 14.89 -27.23
C MET A 303 -3.32 15.18 -26.66
N ASP A 304 -3.04 16.46 -26.39
CA ASP A 304 -1.84 16.85 -25.66
C ASP A 304 -1.70 16.06 -24.35
N TYR A 305 -0.49 15.58 -24.06
CA TYR A 305 -0.22 14.72 -22.93
C TYR A 305 -0.62 15.37 -21.60
N LYS A 306 -0.22 16.63 -21.38
CA LYS A 306 -0.52 17.34 -20.12
C LYS A 306 -2.01 17.57 -19.96
N LYS A 307 -2.71 17.92 -21.05
CA LYS A 307 -4.18 17.99 -21.06
C LYS A 307 -4.82 16.64 -20.72
N SER A 308 -4.31 15.54 -21.28
CA SER A 308 -4.88 14.19 -21.10
C SER A 308 -4.91 13.71 -19.65
N LEU A 309 -4.03 14.22 -18.79
CA LEU A 309 -3.92 13.80 -17.38
C LEU A 309 -5.19 14.12 -16.57
N THR A 310 -5.89 15.19 -16.95
CA THR A 310 -7.08 15.70 -16.23
C THR A 310 -8.33 15.78 -17.10
N ASP A 311 -8.23 15.42 -18.38
CA ASP A 311 -9.32 15.56 -19.34
C ASP A 311 -10.51 14.63 -18.99
N LYS A 312 -11.71 15.23 -18.97
CA LYS A 312 -12.93 14.53 -18.56
C LYS A 312 -13.48 13.57 -19.61
N VAL A 313 -13.18 13.78 -20.88
CA VAL A 313 -13.58 12.87 -21.96
C VAL A 313 -12.73 11.61 -21.89
N VAL A 314 -11.41 11.76 -21.72
CA VAL A 314 -10.50 10.61 -21.49
C VAL A 314 -10.91 9.84 -20.24
N GLU A 315 -11.09 10.54 -19.11
CA GLU A 315 -11.49 9.94 -17.83
C GLU A 315 -12.78 9.11 -17.99
N LYS A 316 -13.86 9.71 -18.52
CA LYS A 316 -15.16 9.04 -18.63
C LYS A 316 -15.15 7.87 -19.61
N THR A 317 -14.47 8.02 -20.75
CA THR A 317 -14.41 6.98 -21.80
C THR A 317 -13.76 5.72 -21.25
N PHE A 318 -12.54 5.84 -20.71
CA PHE A 318 -11.80 4.68 -20.25
C PHE A 318 -12.31 4.13 -18.92
N MET A 319 -12.89 4.95 -18.04
CA MET A 319 -13.59 4.43 -16.85
C MET A 319 -14.83 3.62 -17.22
N THR A 320 -15.53 3.98 -18.30
CA THR A 320 -16.68 3.21 -18.81
C THR A 320 -16.22 1.88 -19.39
N LEU A 321 -15.19 1.89 -20.25
CA LEU A 321 -14.62 0.67 -20.86
C LEU A 321 -14.05 -0.29 -19.81
N THR A 322 -13.43 0.23 -18.74
CA THR A 322 -12.86 -0.59 -17.67
C THR A 322 -13.84 -0.97 -16.57
N LYS A 323 -15.10 -0.47 -16.58
CA LYS A 323 -16.03 -0.59 -15.44
C LYS A 323 -16.19 -2.03 -14.94
N LYS A 324 -16.45 -2.98 -15.85
CA LYS A 324 -16.61 -4.41 -15.49
C LYS A 324 -15.28 -5.00 -14.98
N ARG A 325 -14.19 -4.79 -15.72
CA ARG A 325 -12.86 -5.30 -15.37
C ARG A 325 -12.36 -4.75 -14.03
N PHE A 326 -12.68 -3.50 -13.70
CA PHE A 326 -12.35 -2.89 -12.41
C PHE A 326 -13.04 -3.63 -11.26
N GLN A 327 -14.33 -3.99 -11.40
CA GLN A 327 -15.05 -4.75 -10.38
C GLN A 327 -14.46 -6.14 -10.16
N GLU A 328 -13.99 -6.78 -11.22
CA GLU A 328 -13.43 -8.14 -11.15
C GLU A 328 -11.98 -8.15 -10.66
N ARG A 329 -11.15 -7.19 -11.11
CA ARG A 329 -9.68 -7.25 -10.99
C ARG A 329 -9.07 -6.30 -9.98
N VAL A 330 -9.80 -5.26 -9.57
CA VAL A 330 -9.27 -4.19 -8.69
C VAL A 330 -10.13 -3.99 -7.45
N ASN A 331 -11.46 -4.12 -7.55
CA ASN A 331 -12.37 -3.91 -6.43
C ASN A 331 -12.05 -4.78 -5.19
N PRO A 332 -11.65 -6.06 -5.31
CA PRO A 332 -11.23 -6.84 -4.15
C PRO A 332 -10.00 -6.27 -3.42
N ALA A 333 -9.13 -5.56 -4.14
CA ALA A 333 -7.92 -4.95 -3.59
C ALA A 333 -8.16 -3.58 -2.90
N ILE A 334 -9.33 -2.96 -3.04
CA ILE A 334 -9.60 -1.63 -2.45
C ILE A 334 -10.53 -1.67 -1.23
N GLN A 335 -10.95 -2.85 -0.76
CA GLN A 335 -11.88 -2.95 0.37
C GLN A 335 -11.25 -2.39 1.66
N VAL A 336 -9.98 -2.67 1.92
CA VAL A 336 -9.25 -2.03 3.03
C VAL A 336 -9.17 -0.51 2.85
N ALA A 337 -8.85 -0.01 1.65
CA ALA A 337 -8.74 1.43 1.40
C ALA A 337 -10.06 2.18 1.59
N THR A 338 -11.18 1.64 1.09
CA THR A 338 -12.50 2.29 1.25
C THR A 338 -13.03 2.21 2.68
N LEU A 339 -12.62 1.20 3.45
CA LEU A 339 -13.09 0.97 4.82
C LEU A 339 -12.14 1.48 5.91
N CYS A 340 -10.88 1.82 5.60
CA CYS A 340 -9.91 2.30 6.58
C CYS A 340 -9.27 3.65 6.23
N GLY A 341 -9.38 4.12 4.99
CA GLY A 341 -8.67 5.32 4.57
C GLY A 341 -7.28 5.05 4.02
N ASN A 342 -6.53 6.13 3.77
CA ASN A 342 -5.16 6.07 3.29
C ASN A 342 -4.21 5.69 4.42
N MET A 343 -3.48 4.59 4.29
CA MET A 343 -2.44 4.16 5.24
C MET A 343 -1.02 4.47 4.76
N TYR A 344 -0.85 5.46 3.89
CA TYR A 344 0.40 5.85 3.23
C TYR A 344 1.25 4.65 2.78
N CYS A 345 2.42 4.38 3.38
CA CYS A 345 3.31 3.28 2.99
C CYS A 345 2.61 1.93 3.01
N ALA A 346 1.69 1.72 3.94
CA ALA A 346 0.95 0.48 4.06
C ALA A 346 -0.19 0.35 3.06
N SER A 347 -0.61 1.43 2.37
CA SER A 347 -1.82 1.45 1.53
C SER A 347 -1.80 0.41 0.41
N VAL A 348 -0.70 0.35 -0.35
CA VAL A 348 -0.57 -0.60 -1.49
C VAL A 348 -0.49 -2.05 -1.01
N TRP A 349 0.16 -2.28 0.14
CA TRP A 349 0.31 -3.60 0.77
C TRP A 349 -0.97 -4.05 1.47
N GLY A 350 -1.73 -3.12 2.05
CA GLY A 350 -3.08 -3.32 2.55
C GLY A 350 -4.04 -3.66 1.40
N GLY A 351 -3.80 -3.13 0.20
CA GLY A 351 -4.52 -3.53 -1.00
C GLY A 351 -4.22 -4.95 -1.45
N LEU A 352 -2.96 -5.39 -1.38
CA LEU A 352 -2.61 -6.81 -1.59
C LEU A 352 -3.25 -7.70 -0.53
N ALA A 353 -3.17 -7.33 0.75
CA ALA A 353 -3.82 -8.05 1.84
C ALA A 353 -5.33 -8.14 1.62
N SER A 354 -5.98 -7.04 1.21
CA SER A 354 -7.40 -6.97 0.84
C SER A 354 -7.75 -7.98 -0.24
N LEU A 355 -6.96 -8.04 -1.32
CA LEU A 355 -7.17 -8.98 -2.42
C LEU A 355 -7.12 -10.43 -1.94
N ILE A 356 -6.08 -10.79 -1.17
CA ILE A 356 -5.93 -12.15 -0.61
C ILE A 356 -7.06 -12.49 0.39
N GLY A 357 -7.56 -11.50 1.13
CA GLY A 357 -8.65 -11.66 2.09
C GLY A 357 -10.05 -11.75 1.47
N HIS A 358 -10.24 -11.42 0.19
CA HIS A 358 -11.55 -11.39 -0.47
C HIS A 358 -11.67 -12.31 -1.69
N VAL A 359 -10.57 -12.89 -2.17
CA VAL A 359 -10.58 -13.81 -3.29
C VAL A 359 -10.07 -15.17 -2.83
N ASP A 360 -10.89 -16.20 -3.07
CA ASP A 360 -10.54 -17.57 -2.72
C ASP A 360 -9.20 -17.99 -3.33
N SER A 361 -8.40 -18.71 -2.55
CA SER A 361 -7.06 -19.14 -2.98
C SER A 361 -7.08 -19.91 -4.30
N ALA A 362 -8.10 -20.74 -4.53
CA ALA A 362 -8.25 -21.50 -5.78
C ALA A 362 -8.37 -20.60 -7.02
N ASN A 363 -8.99 -19.43 -6.88
CA ASN A 363 -9.14 -18.45 -7.98
C ASN A 363 -7.86 -17.63 -8.20
N LEU A 364 -6.98 -17.58 -7.21
CA LEU A 364 -5.70 -16.87 -7.26
C LEU A 364 -4.56 -17.72 -7.82
N GLN A 365 -4.60 -19.05 -7.74
CA GLN A 365 -3.49 -19.89 -8.18
C GLN A 365 -3.15 -19.71 -9.67
N GLY A 366 -1.87 -19.54 -9.98
CA GLY A 366 -1.34 -19.27 -11.33
C GLY A 366 -1.54 -17.83 -11.82
N LYS A 367 -2.27 -17.00 -11.08
CA LYS A 367 -2.63 -15.64 -11.49
C LYS A 367 -1.45 -14.69 -11.38
N ARG A 368 -1.43 -13.70 -12.28
CA ARG A 368 -0.50 -12.56 -12.23
C ARG A 368 -1.17 -11.38 -11.56
N ILE A 369 -0.53 -10.84 -10.53
CA ILE A 369 -1.00 -9.64 -9.82
C ILE A 369 -0.02 -8.51 -10.10
N ALA A 370 -0.51 -7.38 -10.60
CA ALA A 370 0.31 -6.17 -10.68
C ALA A 370 0.12 -5.30 -9.45
N LEU A 371 1.19 -4.60 -9.06
CA LEU A 371 1.16 -3.53 -8.07
C LEU A 371 1.76 -2.24 -8.61
N PHE A 372 1.09 -1.13 -8.32
CA PHE A 372 1.62 0.22 -8.52
C PHE A 372 1.77 0.93 -7.17
N SER A 373 3.02 1.17 -6.77
CA SER A 373 3.36 1.94 -5.57
C SER A 373 3.77 3.35 -5.96
N TYR A 374 3.29 4.35 -5.23
CA TYR A 374 3.61 5.76 -5.42
C TYR A 374 3.89 6.41 -4.07
N GLY A 375 4.82 7.36 -4.05
CA GLY A 375 5.00 8.32 -2.97
C GLY A 375 5.40 9.66 -3.55
N SER A 376 4.78 10.74 -3.06
CA SER A 376 5.05 12.12 -3.48
C SER A 376 6.50 12.55 -3.27
N GLY A 377 6.92 13.61 -3.97
CA GLY A 377 8.29 14.12 -3.96
C GLY A 377 9.16 13.89 -5.22
N LEU A 378 9.03 12.87 -6.07
CA LEU A 378 8.22 11.65 -6.04
C LEU A 378 9.06 10.41 -6.42
N ALA A 379 8.61 9.25 -5.97
CA ALA A 379 9.11 7.94 -6.35
C ALA A 379 7.95 6.96 -6.58
N ALA A 380 8.03 6.17 -7.65
CA ALA A 380 7.01 5.21 -8.00
C ALA A 380 7.60 3.97 -8.68
N SER A 381 6.91 2.84 -8.52
CA SER A 381 7.23 1.59 -9.20
C SER A 381 5.97 0.81 -9.56
N PHE A 382 5.97 0.26 -10.76
CA PHE A 382 5.01 -0.72 -11.26
C PHE A 382 5.72 -2.07 -11.38
N PHE A 383 5.18 -3.11 -10.77
CA PHE A 383 5.80 -4.44 -10.72
C PHE A 383 4.74 -5.53 -10.57
N SER A 384 5.15 -6.79 -10.63
CA SER A 384 4.21 -7.92 -10.63
C SER A 384 4.66 -9.12 -9.82
N PHE A 385 3.66 -9.93 -9.46
CA PHE A 385 3.76 -11.18 -8.73
C PHE A 385 3.10 -12.32 -9.50
N ARG A 386 3.51 -13.55 -9.21
CA ARG A 386 2.80 -14.78 -9.55
C ARG A 386 2.37 -15.51 -8.28
N ILE A 387 1.13 -16.00 -8.28
CA ILE A 387 0.65 -16.88 -7.22
C ILE A 387 1.04 -18.31 -7.58
N ASN A 388 2.11 -18.79 -6.98
CA ASN A 388 2.67 -20.12 -7.25
C ASN A 388 2.21 -21.17 -6.24
N GLY A 389 1.54 -20.77 -5.16
CA GLY A 389 1.07 -21.67 -4.11
C GLY A 389 -0.24 -21.22 -3.46
N SER A 390 -0.73 -22.00 -2.51
CA SER A 390 -1.94 -21.66 -1.75
C SER A 390 -1.74 -20.40 -0.90
N THR A 391 -2.74 -19.54 -0.92
CA THR A 391 -2.86 -18.33 -0.11
C THR A 391 -3.88 -18.49 1.02
N GLU A 392 -4.44 -19.69 1.19
CA GLU A 392 -5.52 -19.97 2.15
C GLU A 392 -5.11 -19.67 3.60
N THR A 393 -3.90 -20.07 4.02
CA THR A 393 -3.38 -19.76 5.35
C THR A 393 -3.27 -18.24 5.58
N ILE A 394 -2.79 -17.51 4.56
CA ILE A 394 -2.67 -16.05 4.64
C ILE A 394 -4.06 -15.43 4.78
N SER A 395 -5.00 -15.83 3.91
CA SER A 395 -6.38 -15.32 3.90
C SER A 395 -7.10 -15.55 5.25
N LYS A 396 -7.05 -16.79 5.77
CA LYS A 396 -7.65 -17.15 7.07
C LYS A 396 -7.02 -16.40 8.25
N THR A 397 -5.71 -16.21 8.23
CA THR A 397 -4.97 -15.52 9.30
C THR A 397 -5.26 -14.02 9.32
N LEU A 398 -5.40 -13.43 8.12
CA LEU A 398 -5.75 -12.03 7.95
C LEU A 398 -7.17 -11.74 8.44
N ASP A 399 -8.15 -12.58 8.08
CA ASP A 399 -9.57 -12.45 8.42
C ASP A 399 -10.12 -11.01 8.21
N ILE A 400 -9.72 -10.41 7.09
CA ILE A 400 -9.97 -8.99 6.81
C ILE A 400 -11.46 -8.65 6.85
N PRO A 401 -12.37 -9.39 6.18
CA PRO A 401 -13.79 -9.04 6.17
C PRO A 401 -14.36 -8.91 7.59
N GLN A 402 -14.09 -9.87 8.49
CA GLN A 402 -14.61 -9.83 9.85
C GLN A 402 -13.95 -8.76 10.69
N ARG A 403 -12.63 -8.59 10.60
CA ARG A 403 -11.92 -7.54 11.33
C ARG A 403 -12.37 -6.13 10.94
N LEU A 404 -12.72 -5.91 9.67
CA LEU A 404 -13.24 -4.61 9.22
C LEU A 404 -14.62 -4.30 9.80
N VAL A 405 -15.48 -5.33 9.96
CA VAL A 405 -16.82 -5.24 10.55
C VAL A 405 -16.76 -5.08 12.07
N ALA A 406 -15.82 -5.74 12.75
CA ALA A 406 -15.70 -5.73 14.20
C ALA A 406 -15.27 -4.39 14.80
N ARG A 407 -14.87 -3.42 13.98
CA ARG A 407 -14.46 -2.08 14.45
C ARG A 407 -15.64 -1.27 14.96
N ARG A 408 -15.36 -0.41 15.94
CA ARG A 408 -16.31 0.52 16.54
C ARG A 408 -16.50 1.76 15.66
N THR A 409 -17.75 2.06 15.32
CA THR A 409 -18.12 3.35 14.76
C THR A 409 -18.13 4.43 15.85
N VAL A 410 -17.62 5.61 15.54
CA VAL A 410 -17.73 6.79 16.41
C VAL A 410 -18.20 8.02 15.63
N PRO A 411 -18.86 8.99 16.29
CA PRO A 411 -19.34 10.19 15.60
C PRO A 411 -18.18 11.13 15.22
N PRO A 412 -18.36 12.00 14.20
CA PRO A 412 -17.33 12.95 13.74
C PRO A 412 -16.70 13.83 14.83
N GLU A 413 -17.46 14.20 15.87
CA GLU A 413 -16.99 15.00 17.01
C GLU A 413 -15.93 14.25 17.82
N THR A 414 -16.09 12.93 17.97
CA THR A 414 -15.09 12.08 18.63
C THR A 414 -13.80 12.04 17.81
N TYR A 415 -13.92 11.93 16.48
CA TYR A 415 -12.76 12.00 15.59
C TYR A 415 -12.00 13.33 15.73
N ASP A 416 -12.70 14.47 15.67
CA ASP A 416 -12.07 15.79 15.81
C ASP A 416 -11.39 15.94 17.18
N SER A 417 -12.04 15.47 18.25
CA SER A 417 -11.47 15.49 19.61
C SER A 417 -10.20 14.65 19.73
N MET A 418 -10.15 13.47 19.10
CA MET A 418 -8.96 12.61 19.10
C MET A 418 -7.82 13.19 18.25
N CYS A 419 -8.13 13.86 17.13
CA CYS A 419 -7.13 14.65 16.41
C CYS A 419 -6.53 15.74 17.29
N ASP A 420 -7.34 16.40 18.12
CA ASP A 420 -6.85 17.40 19.07
C ASP A 420 -5.99 16.81 20.19
N LEU A 421 -6.33 15.62 20.71
CA LEU A 421 -5.47 14.88 21.65
C LEU A 421 -4.11 14.60 21.03
N ARG A 422 -4.09 14.07 19.81
CA ARG A 422 -2.86 13.77 19.08
C ARG A 422 -2.02 15.04 18.84
N LYS A 423 -2.65 16.13 18.41
CA LYS A 423 -1.99 17.43 18.23
C LYS A 423 -1.34 17.92 19.52
N LYS A 424 -2.01 17.75 20.67
CA LYS A 424 -1.45 18.10 21.99
C LYS A 424 -0.28 17.20 22.38
N ALA A 425 -0.33 15.91 22.05
CA ALA A 425 0.73 14.94 22.35
C ALA A 425 1.98 15.13 21.46
N HIS A 426 1.82 15.71 20.27
CA HIS A 426 2.92 15.88 19.31
C HIS A 426 4.09 16.67 19.92
N LEU A 427 5.30 16.10 19.80
CA LEU A 427 6.57 16.63 20.32
C LEU A 427 6.59 16.96 21.82
N GLN A 428 5.69 16.37 22.62
CA GLN A 428 5.74 16.51 24.08
C GLN A 428 6.70 15.50 24.72
N LYS A 429 7.32 15.95 25.80
CA LYS A 429 8.01 15.14 26.81
C LYS A 429 7.25 15.28 28.14
N ASP A 430 7.56 14.45 29.13
CA ASP A 430 6.82 14.42 30.40
C ASP A 430 5.31 14.26 30.19
N TYR A 431 4.94 13.40 29.23
CA TYR A 431 3.58 13.28 28.73
C TYR A 431 3.00 11.90 29.03
N VAL A 432 1.79 11.88 29.58
CA VAL A 432 1.01 10.66 29.77
C VAL A 432 -0.22 10.76 28.85
N PRO A 433 -0.37 9.88 27.84
CA PRO A 433 -1.54 9.84 27.00
C PRO A 433 -2.84 9.73 27.80
N THR A 434 -3.86 10.44 27.34
CA THR A 434 -5.15 10.57 28.01
C THR A 434 -6.27 9.79 27.32
N GLY A 435 -6.02 9.27 26.11
CA GLY A 435 -6.91 8.39 25.39
C GLY A 435 -7.30 7.15 26.18
N GLU A 436 -8.48 6.62 25.89
CA GLU A 436 -9.09 5.52 26.63
C GLU A 436 -8.56 4.16 26.14
N VAL A 437 -7.75 3.49 26.96
CA VAL A 437 -7.18 2.17 26.65
C VAL A 437 -8.26 1.11 26.39
N SER A 438 -9.46 1.29 26.95
CA SER A 438 -10.62 0.41 26.72
C SER A 438 -11.09 0.37 25.27
N THR A 439 -10.70 1.37 24.45
CA THR A 439 -11.06 1.43 23.03
C THR A 439 -10.12 0.63 22.13
N ILE A 440 -8.96 0.23 22.65
CA ILE A 440 -7.91 -0.50 21.94
C ILE A 440 -8.21 -2.00 21.97
N ALA A 441 -8.01 -2.67 20.83
CA ALA A 441 -8.23 -4.11 20.73
C ALA A 441 -7.20 -4.92 21.53
N PRO A 442 -7.58 -6.07 22.14
CA PRO A 442 -6.63 -7.00 22.77
C PRO A 442 -5.47 -7.39 21.86
N GLY A 443 -4.29 -7.57 22.44
CA GLY A 443 -3.03 -7.87 21.74
C GLY A 443 -2.35 -6.66 21.08
N THR A 444 -2.91 -5.46 21.21
CA THR A 444 -2.38 -4.24 20.58
C THR A 444 -1.42 -3.51 21.52
N TYR A 445 -0.28 -3.08 21.00
CA TYR A 445 0.64 -2.20 21.72
C TYR A 445 0.09 -0.77 21.77
N TYR A 446 0.23 -0.11 22.91
CA TYR A 446 -0.16 1.29 23.09
C TYR A 446 0.88 2.03 23.94
N LEU A 447 0.95 3.35 23.74
CA LEU A 447 1.82 4.27 24.46
C LEU A 447 1.30 4.49 25.89
N GLU A 448 2.13 4.18 26.88
CA GLU A 448 1.82 4.42 28.29
C GLU A 448 2.28 5.79 28.75
N LYS A 449 3.48 6.21 28.34
CA LYS A 449 4.07 7.50 28.69
C LYS A 449 5.26 7.86 27.80
N VAL A 450 5.60 9.13 27.82
CA VAL A 450 6.86 9.72 27.32
C VAL A 450 7.55 10.43 28.50
N ASP A 451 8.79 10.07 28.81
CA ASP A 451 9.54 10.71 29.91
C ASP A 451 10.16 12.07 29.53
N ASP A 452 10.88 12.69 30.46
CA ASP A 452 11.57 13.98 30.32
C ASP A 452 12.69 13.98 29.26
N MET A 453 13.11 12.78 28.84
CA MET A 453 14.12 12.54 27.82
C MET A 453 13.52 12.05 26.50
N PHE A 454 12.20 12.19 26.29
CA PHE A 454 11.46 11.72 25.11
C PHE A 454 11.46 10.19 24.92
N LYS A 455 11.86 9.39 25.91
CA LYS A 455 11.77 7.94 25.82
C LYS A 455 10.32 7.51 25.92
N ARG A 456 9.88 6.68 24.97
CA ARG A 456 8.51 6.18 24.87
C ARG A 456 8.42 4.79 25.48
N PHE A 457 7.39 4.56 26.28
CA PHE A 457 7.12 3.29 26.96
C PHE A 457 5.81 2.71 26.48
N TYR A 458 5.80 1.40 26.20
CA TYR A 458 4.67 0.71 25.59
C TYR A 458 4.23 -0.48 26.44
N ALA A 459 2.91 -0.68 26.52
CA ALA A 459 2.30 -1.88 27.05
C ALA A 459 1.44 -2.57 25.98
N VAL A 460 1.03 -3.80 26.25
CA VAL A 460 0.12 -4.58 25.40
C VAL A 460 -1.24 -4.60 26.07
N LYS A 461 -2.29 -4.27 25.33
CA LYS A 461 -3.66 -4.43 25.80
C LYS A 461 -3.95 -5.93 25.98
N GLU A 462 -4.24 -6.34 27.21
CA GLU A 462 -4.68 -7.72 27.51
C GLU A 462 -6.05 -8.07 26.91
#